data_AF-A0A3E0U057-F1
#
_entry.id   AF-A0A3E0U057-F1
#
_cell.length_a   1.000
_cell.length_b   1.000
_cell.length_c   1.000
_cell.angle_alpha   90.00
_cell.angle_beta   90.00
_cell.angle_gamma   90.00
#
_symmetry.space_group_name_H-M   'P 1'
#
loop_
_entity.id
_entity.type
_entity.pdbx_description
1 polymer ?
#
loop_
_entity_poly.entity_id
_entity_poly.type
_entity_poly.pdbx_seq_one_letter_code
_entity_poly.pdbx_strand_id
1 'polypeptide(L)'
;MFFEGSEKKAEILVNPNTLNLLIDIDNEFWAALVNCCHAQILSSIENEHCKAFLLSESSLFVWHDRMLILTCGVTQLINSVDYFVKHQGKDAITHLIYQRKNEYFAQAQPSCFGDDIKLLASHFPGKAYRFGEMDSHHNYVFHLDNDFVADKSDKTYELLAYQISEQASQHLTQPNLSAEEIRAYLKIDELLPGFAIDDFVFEPYGYSLNAIKGHEYLTIHVTPQADSSYISFESNLNLVSLAPQILAVLAPASFDLMSFNEADFAEQIQTAIPSQYVSKSLVSKTLTNGYLVNFANFILPSEQFSAPIELDISGENHAL
;
A
#
# COMPACT_ATOMS: atom_id res chain seq x y z
N MET A 1 -21.67 -0.81 -5.40
CA MET A 1 -21.14 -0.21 -4.16
C MET A 1 -19.81 0.44 -4.51
N PHE A 2 -19.69 1.74 -4.25
CA PHE A 2 -18.48 2.52 -4.57
C PHE A 2 -17.40 2.29 -3.50
N PHE A 3 -16.18 1.93 -3.90
CA PHE A 3 -15.01 1.87 -3.01
C PHE A 3 -13.73 2.13 -3.81
N GLU A 4 -12.86 3.00 -3.28
CA GLU A 4 -11.55 3.26 -3.88
C GLU A 4 -10.49 2.39 -3.21
N GLY A 5 -10.03 1.33 -3.90
CA GLY A 5 -8.97 0.49 -3.38
C GLY A 5 -7.59 1.16 -3.39
N SER A 6 -7.37 2.15 -4.26
CA SER A 6 -6.08 2.84 -4.40
C SER A 6 -5.60 3.48 -3.10
N GLU A 7 -4.35 3.22 -2.75
CA GLU A 7 -3.80 3.57 -1.44
C GLU A 7 -3.07 4.91 -1.42
N LYS A 8 -3.11 5.50 -0.22
CA LYS A 8 -2.23 6.56 0.23
C LYS A 8 -1.31 5.95 1.28
N LYS A 9 -0.05 6.39 1.31
CA LYS A 9 0.96 5.88 2.24
C LYS A 9 1.82 6.99 2.80
N ALA A 10 2.18 6.89 4.06
CA ALA A 10 3.17 7.74 4.69
C ALA A 10 4.11 6.91 5.56
N GLU A 11 5.40 7.12 5.38
CA GLU A 11 6.43 6.63 6.29
C GLU A 11 7.13 7.81 6.94
N ILE A 12 7.21 7.79 8.28
CA ILE A 12 7.83 8.84 9.07
C ILE A 12 8.91 8.22 9.92
N LEU A 13 10.15 8.66 9.71
CA LEU A 13 11.31 8.28 10.51
C LEU A 13 11.54 9.37 11.57
N VAL A 14 11.86 8.94 12.78
CA VAL A 14 12.17 9.84 13.90
C VAL A 14 13.61 9.69 14.35
N ASN A 15 14.10 10.62 15.16
CA ASN A 15 15.41 10.50 15.77
C ASN A 15 15.31 9.58 17.01
N PRO A 16 15.88 8.35 16.95
CA PRO A 16 15.74 7.38 18.05
C PRO A 16 16.46 7.81 19.33
N ASN A 17 17.32 8.83 19.27
CA ASN A 17 17.96 9.39 20.47
C ASN A 17 17.04 10.33 21.26
N THR A 18 15.96 10.81 20.64
CA THR A 18 15.04 11.80 21.25
C THR A 18 13.63 11.28 21.40
N LEU A 19 13.22 10.30 20.60
CA LEU A 19 11.87 9.75 20.61
C LEU A 19 11.89 8.27 20.26
N ASN A 20 11.31 7.44 21.13
CA ASN A 20 11.05 6.03 20.87
C ASN A 20 9.55 5.81 20.71
N LEU A 21 9.09 5.51 19.49
CA LEU A 21 7.66 5.43 19.18
C LEU A 21 6.94 4.26 19.85
N LEU A 22 7.65 3.22 20.30
CA LEU A 22 7.04 2.08 21.00
C LEU A 22 6.83 2.34 22.49
N ILE A 23 7.69 3.17 23.09
CA ILE A 23 7.76 3.40 24.54
C ILE A 23 7.14 4.75 24.92
N ASP A 24 7.47 5.81 24.16
CA ASP A 24 7.12 7.19 24.52
C ASP A 24 5.73 7.60 24.02
N ILE A 25 5.12 6.81 23.12
CA ILE A 25 3.82 7.09 22.51
C ILE A 25 2.81 5.99 22.87
N ASP A 26 1.70 6.39 23.47
CA ASP A 26 0.64 5.48 23.89
C ASP A 26 -0.35 5.13 22.76
N ASN A 27 -1.20 4.13 23.01
CA ASN A 27 -2.16 3.65 22.02
C ASN A 27 -3.31 4.66 21.80
N GLU A 28 -3.60 5.51 22.78
CA GLU A 28 -4.55 6.61 22.66
C GLU A 28 -4.09 7.63 21.61
N PHE A 29 -2.79 7.96 21.56
CA PHE A 29 -2.22 8.79 20.51
C PHE A 29 -2.39 8.15 19.13
N TRP A 30 -2.08 6.86 18.99
CA TRP A 30 -2.24 6.16 17.71
C TRP A 30 -3.70 6.13 17.24
N ALA A 31 -4.64 5.88 18.15
CA ALA A 31 -6.06 5.95 17.85
C ALA A 31 -6.49 7.37 17.41
N ALA A 32 -6.00 8.42 18.08
CA ALA A 32 -6.28 9.80 17.70
C ALA A 32 -5.68 10.17 16.34
N LEU A 33 -4.45 9.73 16.06
CA LEU A 33 -3.77 9.91 14.78
C LEU A 33 -4.56 9.24 13.64
N VAL A 34 -4.99 7.99 13.83
CA VAL A 34 -5.79 7.25 12.84
C VAL A 34 -7.16 7.92 12.64
N ASN A 35 -7.78 8.44 13.69
CA ASN A 35 -9.07 9.14 13.56
C ASN A 35 -8.96 10.43 12.73
N CYS A 36 -7.78 11.05 12.63
CA CYS A 36 -7.58 12.26 11.81
C CYS A 36 -7.75 12.02 10.30
N CYS A 37 -7.55 10.79 9.82
CA CYS A 37 -7.80 10.42 8.43
C CYS A 37 -9.17 9.76 8.20
N HIS A 38 -10.04 9.76 9.22
CA HIS A 38 -11.37 9.13 9.24
C HIS A 38 -11.35 7.60 9.20
N ALA A 39 -10.29 7.00 9.71
CA ALA A 39 -10.21 5.56 9.94
C ALA A 39 -10.31 5.22 11.45
N GLN A 40 -10.46 3.95 11.77
CA GLN A 40 -10.48 3.43 13.14
C GLN A 40 -9.56 2.23 13.28
N ILE A 41 -8.99 2.02 14.47
CA ILE A 41 -8.27 0.79 14.80
C ILE A 41 -9.31 -0.28 15.14
N LEU A 42 -9.26 -1.42 14.44
CA LEU A 42 -10.13 -2.57 14.67
C LEU A 42 -9.51 -3.56 15.66
N SER A 43 -8.23 -3.84 15.48
CA SER A 43 -7.45 -4.80 16.27
C SER A 43 -5.97 -4.48 16.17
N SER A 44 -5.16 -5.18 16.97
CA SER A 44 -3.71 -5.00 16.98
C SER A 44 -2.98 -6.26 17.41
N ILE A 45 -1.79 -6.45 16.87
CA ILE A 45 -0.78 -7.42 17.33
C ILE A 45 0.54 -6.72 17.57
N GLU A 46 1.37 -7.30 18.44
CA GLU A 46 2.69 -6.75 18.74
C GLU A 46 3.73 -7.83 18.99
N ASN A 47 4.99 -7.48 18.74
CA ASN A 47 6.17 -8.22 19.15
C ASN A 47 7.20 -7.24 19.75
N GLU A 48 8.41 -7.72 20.07
CA GLU A 48 9.48 -6.88 20.66
C GLU A 48 9.87 -5.65 19.80
N HIS A 49 9.68 -5.73 18.49
CA HIS A 49 10.19 -4.75 17.53
C HIS A 49 9.11 -3.91 16.86
N CYS A 50 7.87 -4.40 16.79
CA CYS A 50 6.79 -3.80 16.01
C CYS A 50 5.43 -3.93 16.70
N LYS A 51 4.65 -2.84 16.69
CA LYS A 51 3.20 -2.85 16.88
C LYS A 51 2.52 -2.70 15.52
N ALA A 52 1.54 -3.53 15.23
CA ALA A 52 0.73 -3.44 14.02
C ALA A 52 -0.74 -3.26 14.40
N PHE A 53 -1.39 -2.28 13.79
CA PHE A 53 -2.80 -1.95 13.98
C PHE A 53 -3.54 -2.19 12.68
N LEU A 54 -4.50 -3.10 12.70
CA LEU A 54 -5.43 -3.29 11.60
C LEU A 54 -6.48 -2.18 11.65
N LEU A 55 -6.65 -1.46 10.55
CA LEU A 55 -7.56 -0.32 10.46
C LEU A 55 -8.83 -0.69 9.70
N SER A 56 -9.88 0.08 9.91
CA SER A 56 -11.12 -0.01 9.13
C SER A 56 -10.91 0.22 7.64
N GLU A 57 -9.83 0.95 7.28
CA GLU A 57 -9.50 1.37 5.93
C GLU A 57 -7.98 1.22 5.70
N SER A 58 -7.41 0.03 5.99
CA SER A 58 -6.00 -0.41 5.79
C SER A 58 -5.21 -0.68 7.09
N SER A 59 -4.01 -0.09 7.29
CA SER A 59 -3.01 -0.57 8.27
C SER A 59 -2.07 0.52 8.81
N LEU A 60 -1.63 0.38 10.06
CA LEU A 60 -0.59 1.18 10.70
C LEU A 60 0.46 0.26 11.37
N PHE A 61 1.73 0.45 11.06
CA PHE A 61 2.87 -0.22 11.70
C PHE A 61 3.74 0.79 12.42
N VAL A 62 4.20 0.43 13.62
CA VAL A 62 5.05 1.26 14.47
C VAL A 62 6.23 0.44 14.95
N TRP A 63 7.44 0.89 14.64
CA TRP A 63 8.70 0.43 15.22
C TRP A 63 9.27 1.52 16.13
N HIS A 64 10.36 1.24 16.85
CA HIS A 64 10.95 2.22 17.76
C HIS A 64 11.37 3.55 17.09
N ASP A 65 11.75 3.52 15.81
CA ASP A 65 12.39 4.60 15.05
C ASP A 65 11.58 5.10 13.85
N ARG A 66 10.48 4.41 13.50
CA ARG A 66 9.62 4.81 12.38
C ARG A 66 8.20 4.31 12.53
N MET A 67 7.30 4.99 11.83
CA MET A 67 5.94 4.51 11.60
C MET A 67 5.64 4.46 10.10
N LEU A 68 4.76 3.56 9.73
CA LEU A 68 4.22 3.39 8.40
C LEU A 68 2.71 3.32 8.49
N ILE A 69 2.01 4.19 7.78
CA ILE A 69 0.55 4.18 7.71
C ILE A 69 0.11 4.13 6.25
N LEU A 70 -0.80 3.22 5.96
CA LEU A 70 -1.48 3.12 4.68
C LEU A 70 -2.97 3.35 4.91
N THR A 71 -3.62 4.00 3.97
CA THR A 71 -5.09 4.11 3.95
C THR A 71 -5.66 4.01 2.54
N CYS A 72 -6.86 3.45 2.42
CA CYS A 72 -7.64 3.37 1.19
C CYS A 72 -8.94 4.18 1.29
N GLY A 73 -9.84 4.02 0.32
CA GLY A 73 -11.12 4.72 0.29
C GLY A 73 -10.98 6.23 0.11
N VAL A 74 -11.87 6.97 0.76
CA VAL A 74 -11.92 8.44 0.75
C VAL A 74 -11.22 9.06 1.97
N THR A 75 -10.36 8.29 2.64
CA THR A 75 -9.57 8.75 3.79
C THR A 75 -8.64 9.92 3.45
N GLN A 76 -8.34 10.75 4.44
CA GLN A 76 -7.45 11.90 4.33
C GLN A 76 -6.14 11.67 5.10
N LEU A 77 -5.33 10.71 4.64
CA LEU A 77 -4.09 10.29 5.31
C LEU A 77 -3.19 11.46 5.75
N ILE A 78 -3.15 12.51 4.95
CA ILE A 78 -2.33 13.68 5.20
C ILE A 78 -2.64 14.37 6.54
N ASN A 79 -3.88 14.29 7.02
CA ASN A 79 -4.28 14.84 8.31
C ASN A 79 -3.65 14.07 9.48
N SER A 80 -3.48 12.75 9.35
CA SER A 80 -2.77 11.93 10.34
C SER A 80 -1.28 12.28 10.37
N VAL A 81 -0.69 12.53 9.21
CA VAL A 81 0.70 12.98 9.10
C VAL A 81 0.88 14.36 9.74
N ASP A 82 0.01 15.32 9.42
CA ASP A 82 0.02 16.65 10.03
C ASP A 82 -0.20 16.59 11.55
N TYR A 83 -1.10 15.72 12.03
CA TYR A 83 -1.29 15.46 13.45
C TYR A 83 0.00 15.01 14.13
N PHE A 84 0.71 14.04 13.53
CA PHE A 84 2.00 13.57 14.05
C PHE A 84 3.03 14.69 14.12
N VAL A 85 3.20 15.45 13.03
CA VAL A 85 4.16 16.57 12.93
C VAL A 85 3.87 17.64 13.99
N LYS A 86 2.60 17.96 14.24
CA LYS A 86 2.19 18.99 15.23
C LYS A 86 2.45 18.56 16.67
N HIS A 87 2.30 17.28 16.99
CA HIS A 87 2.45 16.78 18.36
C HIS A 87 3.89 16.42 18.70
N GLN A 88 4.63 15.81 17.79
CA GLN A 88 6.04 15.43 18.02
C GLN A 88 7.02 16.57 17.71
N GLY A 89 6.61 17.53 16.89
CA GLY A 89 7.44 18.62 16.44
C GLY A 89 8.35 18.22 15.27
N LYS A 90 8.71 19.20 14.45
CA LYS A 90 9.51 18.99 13.24
C LYS A 90 10.89 18.42 13.53
N ASP A 91 11.50 18.82 14.65
CA ASP A 91 12.86 18.43 15.02
C ASP A 91 12.96 16.95 15.43
N ALA A 92 11.84 16.31 15.78
CA ALA A 92 11.80 14.88 16.06
C ALA A 92 11.84 14.02 14.78
N ILE A 93 11.47 14.59 13.63
CA ILE A 93 11.33 13.87 12.36
C ILE A 93 12.63 13.98 11.56
N THR A 94 13.27 12.83 11.31
CA THR A 94 14.51 12.75 10.53
C THR A 94 14.23 12.67 9.04
N HIS A 95 13.19 11.94 8.65
CA HIS A 95 12.77 11.81 7.26
C HIS A 95 11.28 11.48 7.14
N LEU A 96 10.69 11.82 6.00
CA LEU A 96 9.30 11.51 5.68
C LEU A 96 9.16 11.22 4.19
N ILE A 97 8.43 10.15 3.87
CA ILE A 97 7.99 9.81 2.52
C ILE A 97 6.47 9.78 2.52
N TYR A 98 5.86 10.44 1.53
CA TYR A 98 4.41 10.39 1.29
C TYR A 98 4.16 9.92 -0.13
N GLN A 99 3.34 8.89 -0.28
CA GLN A 99 3.02 8.27 -1.54
C GLN A 99 1.52 8.22 -1.78
N ARG A 100 1.13 8.35 -3.04
CA ARG A 100 -0.25 8.21 -3.47
C ARG A 100 -0.31 7.51 -4.81
N LYS A 101 -1.00 6.37 -4.86
CA LYS A 101 -1.28 5.65 -6.10
C LYS A 101 -2.38 6.37 -6.87
N ASN A 102 -2.27 6.43 -8.21
CA ASN A 102 -3.33 7.03 -9.03
C ASN A 102 -4.66 6.29 -8.86
N GLU A 103 -5.71 7.08 -8.69
CA GLU A 103 -7.04 6.62 -8.27
C GLU A 103 -7.91 6.20 -9.46
N TYR A 104 -8.84 5.28 -9.22
CA TYR A 104 -9.90 4.98 -10.18
C TYR A 104 -10.95 6.10 -10.22
N PHE A 105 -11.21 6.72 -9.07
CA PHE A 105 -12.26 7.70 -8.87
C PHE A 105 -11.69 8.98 -8.26
N ALA A 106 -10.73 9.60 -8.94
CA ALA A 106 -10.07 10.82 -8.49
C ALA A 106 -11.05 11.95 -8.11
N GLN A 107 -12.19 12.07 -8.81
CA GLN A 107 -13.25 13.04 -8.56
C GLN A 107 -13.98 12.86 -7.23
N ALA A 108 -13.96 11.65 -6.67
CA ALA A 108 -14.59 11.34 -5.39
C ALA A 108 -13.64 11.52 -4.20
N GLN A 109 -12.35 11.72 -4.47
CA GLN A 109 -11.37 11.95 -3.41
C GLN A 109 -11.49 13.36 -2.82
N PRO A 110 -11.38 13.51 -1.49
CA PRO A 110 -11.52 14.80 -0.81
C PRO A 110 -10.35 15.77 -1.07
N SER A 111 -9.22 15.27 -1.56
CA SER A 111 -8.03 16.04 -1.94
C SER A 111 -7.33 15.36 -3.11
N CYS A 112 -6.40 16.05 -3.77
CA CYS A 112 -5.45 15.42 -4.70
C CYS A 112 -4.02 15.40 -4.10
N PHE A 113 -3.12 14.62 -4.68
CA PHE A 113 -1.71 14.54 -4.24
C PHE A 113 -1.06 15.93 -4.10
N GLY A 114 -1.35 16.85 -5.03
CA GLY A 114 -0.84 18.21 -5.00
C GLY A 114 -1.30 19.02 -3.79
N ASP A 115 -2.51 18.79 -3.28
CA ASP A 115 -3.01 19.46 -2.09
C ASP A 115 -2.41 18.87 -0.81
N ASP A 116 -2.25 17.54 -0.77
CA ASP A 116 -1.63 16.85 0.36
C ASP A 116 -0.17 17.32 0.55
N ILE A 117 0.62 17.35 -0.53
CA ILE A 117 2.02 17.77 -0.43
C ILE A 117 2.18 19.27 -0.22
N LYS A 118 1.19 20.12 -0.57
CA LYS A 118 1.21 21.54 -0.21
C LYS A 118 1.12 21.71 1.31
N LEU A 119 0.32 20.89 1.98
CA LEU A 119 0.27 20.88 3.44
C LEU A 119 1.64 20.50 4.00
N LEU A 120 2.24 19.39 3.54
CA LEU A 120 3.59 18.98 3.96
C LEU A 120 4.66 20.04 3.66
N ALA A 121 4.58 20.67 2.50
CA ALA A 121 5.51 21.72 2.09
C ALA A 121 5.45 22.98 2.98
N SER A 122 4.32 23.19 3.69
CA SER A 122 4.22 24.24 4.71
C SER A 122 5.01 23.89 5.99
N HIS A 123 5.28 22.60 6.22
CA HIS A 123 6.10 22.12 7.33
C HIS A 123 7.57 21.97 6.95
N PHE A 124 7.87 21.40 5.79
CA PHE A 124 9.21 20.99 5.39
C PHE A 124 9.50 21.30 3.91
N PRO A 125 10.76 21.57 3.53
CA PRO A 125 11.15 21.49 2.12
C PRO A 125 11.03 20.04 1.63
N GLY A 126 10.67 19.84 0.37
CA GLY A 126 10.55 18.51 -0.21
C GLY A 126 10.54 18.49 -1.72
N LYS A 127 10.68 17.28 -2.25
CA LYS A 127 10.67 16.98 -3.69
C LYS A 127 9.61 15.94 -3.98
N ALA A 128 8.97 16.06 -5.14
CA ALA A 128 7.95 15.14 -5.59
C ALA A 128 8.26 14.60 -7.00
N TYR A 129 7.91 13.33 -7.22
CA TYR A 129 8.11 12.63 -8.48
C TYR A 129 6.87 11.81 -8.81
N ARG A 130 6.71 11.50 -10.10
CA ARG A 130 5.77 10.51 -10.58
C ARG A 130 6.56 9.34 -11.18
N PHE A 131 6.26 8.14 -10.73
CA PHE A 131 6.80 6.89 -11.26
C PHE A 131 5.72 6.20 -12.08
N GLY A 132 5.86 6.21 -13.41
CA GLY A 132 4.86 5.71 -14.36
C GLY A 132 4.31 6.79 -15.28
N GLU A 133 3.30 6.42 -16.07
CA GLU A 133 2.69 7.26 -17.13
C GLU A 133 1.47 8.03 -16.60
N MET A 134 1.24 9.26 -17.07
CA MET A 134 0.14 10.11 -16.54
C MET A 134 -1.24 9.51 -16.76
N ASP A 135 -1.39 8.94 -17.94
CA ASP A 135 -2.59 8.36 -18.52
C ASP A 135 -2.67 6.85 -18.28
N SER A 136 -1.80 6.32 -17.40
CA SER A 136 -1.83 4.92 -17.00
C SER A 136 -1.39 4.74 -15.55
N HIS A 137 -0.95 3.53 -15.20
CA HIS A 137 -0.47 3.19 -13.86
C HIS A 137 0.73 4.05 -13.45
N HIS A 138 0.58 4.75 -12.33
CA HIS A 138 1.66 5.52 -11.73
C HIS A 138 1.50 5.74 -10.23
N ASN A 139 2.63 5.91 -9.56
CA ASN A 139 2.71 6.35 -8.17
C ASN A 139 3.28 7.75 -8.07
N TYR A 140 2.66 8.60 -7.27
CA TYR A 140 3.25 9.85 -6.82
C TYR A 140 4.05 9.62 -5.56
N VAL A 141 5.27 10.15 -5.49
CA VAL A 141 6.14 10.03 -4.32
C VAL A 141 6.69 11.41 -3.97
N PHE A 142 6.43 11.85 -2.75
CA PHE A 142 7.05 13.00 -2.11
C PHE A 142 8.02 12.53 -1.04
N HIS A 143 9.16 13.22 -0.92
CA HIS A 143 10.09 13.02 0.19
C HIS A 143 10.65 14.35 0.67
N LEU A 144 11.09 14.40 1.93
CA LEU A 144 11.78 15.59 2.47
C LEU A 144 13.09 15.85 1.73
N ASP A 145 13.40 17.12 1.53
CA ASP A 145 14.66 17.58 0.93
C ASP A 145 15.58 18.10 2.03
N ASN A 146 16.27 17.18 2.69
CA ASN A 146 17.17 17.42 3.82
C ASN A 146 18.45 16.55 3.69
N ASP A 147 19.30 16.55 4.71
CA ASP A 147 20.57 15.80 4.72
C ASP A 147 20.41 14.30 5.04
N PHE A 148 19.17 13.79 5.11
CA PHE A 148 18.94 12.36 5.34
C PHE A 148 19.48 11.52 4.18
N VAL A 149 20.12 10.40 4.53
CA VAL A 149 20.61 9.41 3.58
C VAL A 149 20.07 8.05 3.97
N ALA A 150 19.31 7.44 3.08
CA ALA A 150 18.71 6.12 3.25
C ALA A 150 19.78 5.02 3.42
N ASP A 151 19.52 4.09 4.34
CA ASP A 151 20.28 2.85 4.43
C ASP A 151 19.92 1.96 3.23
N LYS A 152 20.92 1.48 2.49
CA LYS A 152 20.72 0.62 1.31
C LYS A 152 20.14 -0.75 1.64
N SER A 153 20.19 -1.15 2.91
CA SER A 153 19.58 -2.38 3.42
C SER A 153 18.11 -2.20 3.79
N ASP A 154 17.65 -0.96 3.95
CA ASP A 154 16.25 -0.63 4.17
C ASP A 154 15.49 -0.79 2.86
N LYS A 155 14.76 -1.89 2.73
CA LYS A 155 14.05 -2.29 1.52
C LYS A 155 12.56 -2.40 1.81
N THR A 156 11.77 -1.85 0.90
CA THR A 156 10.30 -1.97 0.90
C THR A 156 9.84 -2.33 -0.50
N TYR A 157 8.80 -3.14 -0.58
CA TYR A 157 8.21 -3.61 -1.81
C TYR A 157 6.70 -3.46 -1.76
N GLU A 158 6.12 -3.17 -2.92
CA GLU A 158 4.68 -3.12 -3.14
C GLU A 158 4.33 -3.94 -4.37
N LEU A 159 3.28 -4.74 -4.27
CA LEU A 159 2.65 -5.44 -5.39
C LEU A 159 1.17 -5.10 -5.39
N LEU A 160 0.72 -4.44 -6.46
CA LEU A 160 -0.67 -4.00 -6.61
C LEU A 160 -1.29 -4.75 -7.80
N ALA A 161 -2.25 -5.63 -7.55
CA ALA A 161 -2.91 -6.44 -8.55
C ALA A 161 -4.29 -5.87 -8.92
N TYR A 162 -4.55 -5.82 -10.23
CA TYR A 162 -5.76 -5.21 -10.81
C TYR A 162 -6.49 -6.20 -11.69
N GLN A 163 -7.82 -6.08 -11.75
CA GLN A 163 -8.63 -6.91 -12.65
C GLN A 163 -8.28 -8.40 -12.45
N ILE A 164 -8.38 -8.85 -11.20
CA ILE A 164 -8.12 -10.25 -10.83
C ILE A 164 -9.03 -11.18 -11.63
N SER A 165 -8.62 -12.44 -11.80
CA SER A 165 -9.39 -13.40 -12.55
C SER A 165 -10.82 -13.57 -12.01
N GLU A 166 -11.76 -13.93 -12.88
CA GLU A 166 -13.15 -14.23 -12.49
C GLU A 166 -13.21 -15.27 -11.37
N GLN A 167 -12.34 -16.29 -11.43
CA GLN A 167 -12.22 -17.29 -10.38
C GLN A 167 -11.84 -16.68 -9.02
N ALA A 168 -10.85 -15.78 -9.00
CA ALA A 168 -10.42 -15.12 -7.77
C ALA A 168 -11.49 -14.16 -7.23
N SER A 169 -12.11 -13.36 -8.11
CA SER A 169 -13.20 -12.45 -7.73
C SER A 169 -14.41 -13.21 -7.17
N GLN A 170 -14.86 -14.27 -7.86
CA GLN A 170 -15.97 -15.11 -7.40
C GLN A 170 -15.66 -15.78 -6.07
N HIS A 171 -14.43 -16.29 -5.87
CA HIS A 171 -14.04 -16.88 -4.59
C HIS A 171 -14.11 -15.84 -3.47
N LEU A 172 -13.42 -14.70 -3.63
CA LEU A 172 -13.28 -13.67 -2.59
C LEU A 172 -14.56 -12.87 -2.30
N THR A 173 -15.61 -13.04 -3.11
CA THR A 173 -16.93 -12.42 -2.91
C THR A 173 -17.98 -13.40 -2.38
N GLN A 174 -17.60 -14.64 -2.06
CA GLN A 174 -18.53 -15.62 -1.50
C GLN A 174 -19.07 -15.14 -0.14
N PRO A 175 -20.38 -15.29 0.11
CA PRO A 175 -20.98 -14.88 1.37
C PRO A 175 -20.47 -15.75 2.53
N ASN A 176 -20.22 -15.14 3.68
CA ASN A 176 -19.76 -15.80 4.91
C ASN A 176 -18.39 -16.49 4.81
N LEU A 177 -17.50 -16.01 3.93
CA LEU A 177 -16.11 -16.46 3.97
C LEU A 177 -15.48 -16.15 5.32
N SER A 178 -14.87 -17.17 5.92
CA SER A 178 -14.03 -16.99 7.10
C SER A 178 -12.64 -16.47 6.73
N ALA A 179 -11.99 -15.82 7.68
CA ALA A 179 -10.59 -15.40 7.53
C ALA A 179 -9.67 -16.59 7.21
N GLU A 180 -9.92 -17.76 7.82
CA GLU A 180 -9.18 -19.01 7.58
C GLU A 180 -9.26 -19.47 6.12
N GLU A 181 -10.45 -19.42 5.52
CA GLU A 181 -10.67 -19.80 4.12
C GLU A 181 -9.96 -18.85 3.16
N ILE A 182 -10.01 -17.53 3.44
CA ILE A 182 -9.31 -16.53 2.63
C ILE A 182 -7.79 -16.72 2.74
N ARG A 183 -7.26 -16.96 3.95
CA ARG A 183 -5.83 -17.24 4.15
C ARG A 183 -5.38 -18.48 3.39
N ALA A 184 -6.18 -19.55 3.44
CA ALA A 184 -5.90 -20.79 2.71
C ALA A 184 -5.89 -20.55 1.19
N TYR A 185 -6.86 -19.79 0.67
CA TYR A 185 -6.94 -19.45 -0.76
C TYR A 185 -5.74 -18.62 -1.23
N LEU A 186 -5.38 -17.57 -0.48
CA LEU A 186 -4.22 -16.71 -0.76
C LEU A 186 -2.88 -17.36 -0.40
N LYS A 187 -2.89 -18.59 0.14
CA LYS A 187 -1.70 -19.35 0.57
C LYS A 187 -0.83 -18.59 1.57
N ILE A 188 -1.46 -17.89 2.51
CA ILE A 188 -0.78 -17.00 3.47
C ILE A 188 0.24 -17.76 4.31
N ASP A 189 -0.06 -18.96 4.79
CA ASP A 189 0.87 -19.76 5.61
C ASP A 189 2.14 -20.17 4.84
N GLU A 190 2.04 -20.34 3.51
CA GLU A 190 3.18 -20.62 2.64
C GLU A 190 4.00 -19.36 2.36
N LEU A 191 3.33 -18.22 2.18
CA LEU A 191 3.95 -16.92 1.93
C LEU A 191 4.66 -16.36 3.17
N LEU A 192 4.10 -16.60 4.37
CA LEU A 192 4.50 -15.96 5.63
C LEU A 192 4.79 -16.97 6.75
N PRO A 193 5.73 -17.91 6.55
CA PRO A 193 6.01 -18.94 7.54
C PRO A 193 6.52 -18.34 8.87
N GLY A 194 5.74 -18.57 9.93
CA GLY A 194 6.08 -18.14 11.29
C GLY A 194 5.83 -16.66 11.59
N PHE A 195 5.01 -15.97 10.79
CA PHE A 195 4.50 -14.65 11.12
C PHE A 195 3.33 -14.75 12.11
N ALA A 196 3.21 -13.78 13.00
CA ALA A 196 1.96 -13.53 13.72
C ALA A 196 1.02 -12.77 12.78
N ILE A 197 -0.24 -13.18 12.71
CA ILE A 197 -1.24 -12.65 11.78
C ILE A 197 -2.41 -12.07 12.57
N ASP A 198 -2.87 -10.89 12.15
CA ASP A 198 -4.11 -10.24 12.54
C ASP A 198 -4.88 -9.91 11.27
N ASP A 199 -6.11 -10.39 11.13
CA ASP A 199 -6.89 -10.21 9.92
C ASP A 199 -8.37 -10.01 10.16
N PHE A 200 -9.02 -9.39 9.18
CA PHE A 200 -10.41 -8.96 9.28
C PHE A 200 -11.13 -9.15 7.95
N VAL A 201 -12.32 -9.75 8.01
CA VAL A 201 -13.22 -9.92 6.86
C VAL A 201 -14.32 -8.85 6.95
N PHE A 202 -14.45 -8.04 5.91
CA PHE A 202 -15.45 -6.98 5.83
C PHE A 202 -16.77 -7.47 5.22
N GLU A 203 -17.86 -6.80 5.55
CA GLU A 203 -19.18 -7.05 4.95
C GLU A 203 -19.50 -5.99 3.88
N PRO A 204 -20.11 -6.39 2.73
CA PRO A 204 -20.49 -7.74 2.35
C PRO A 204 -19.32 -8.63 1.88
N TYR A 205 -18.18 -8.03 1.57
CA TYR A 205 -16.92 -8.68 1.21
C TYR A 205 -15.77 -7.66 1.37
N GLY A 206 -14.54 -8.17 1.36
CA GLY A 206 -13.32 -7.40 1.58
C GLY A 206 -12.48 -8.05 2.67
N TYR A 207 -11.17 -7.84 2.62
CA TYR A 207 -10.27 -8.46 3.59
C TYR A 207 -9.05 -7.58 3.84
N SER A 208 -8.61 -7.50 5.09
CA SER A 208 -7.37 -6.85 5.49
C SER A 208 -6.57 -7.81 6.36
N LEU A 209 -5.25 -7.84 6.18
CA LEU A 209 -4.34 -8.64 6.98
C LEU A 209 -3.09 -7.83 7.31
N ASN A 210 -2.67 -7.92 8.57
CA ASN A 210 -1.35 -7.54 9.04
C ASN A 210 -0.60 -8.76 9.54
N ALA A 211 0.67 -8.86 9.15
CA ALA A 211 1.57 -9.89 9.58
C ALA A 211 2.88 -9.28 10.08
N ILE A 212 3.38 -9.74 11.22
CA ILE A 212 4.68 -9.30 11.78
C ILE A 212 5.55 -10.47 12.23
N LYS A 213 6.87 -10.35 12.05
CA LYS A 213 7.89 -11.29 12.52
C LYS A 213 9.22 -10.59 12.75
N GLY A 214 9.59 -10.37 14.02
CA GLY A 214 10.75 -9.53 14.31
C GLY A 214 10.53 -8.13 13.76
N HIS A 215 11.48 -7.63 12.97
CA HIS A 215 11.37 -6.37 12.22
C HIS A 215 10.63 -6.49 10.88
N GLU A 216 10.32 -7.71 10.43
CA GLU A 216 9.63 -7.96 9.16
C GLU A 216 8.13 -7.72 9.31
N TYR A 217 7.50 -7.16 8.29
CA TYR A 217 6.06 -6.98 8.21
C TYR A 217 5.54 -7.29 6.82
N LEU A 218 4.26 -7.66 6.72
CA LEU A 218 3.51 -7.67 5.48
C LEU A 218 2.08 -7.23 5.76
N THR A 219 1.48 -6.45 4.86
CA THR A 219 0.06 -6.13 4.87
C THR A 219 -0.60 -6.46 3.54
N ILE A 220 -1.87 -6.87 3.58
CA ILE A 220 -2.70 -7.18 2.41
C ILE A 220 -4.02 -6.45 2.54
N HIS A 221 -4.44 -5.75 1.49
CA HIS A 221 -5.79 -5.18 1.40
C HIS A 221 -6.50 -5.67 0.14
N VAL A 222 -7.68 -6.26 0.31
CA VAL A 222 -8.43 -6.93 -0.75
C VAL A 222 -9.74 -6.20 -1.02
N THR A 223 -9.86 -5.63 -2.21
CA THR A 223 -11.09 -5.12 -2.83
C THR A 223 -11.43 -6.05 -4.01
N PRO A 224 -12.25 -7.09 -3.83
CA PRO A 224 -12.37 -8.18 -4.81
C PRO A 224 -13.40 -7.94 -5.94
N GLN A 225 -14.10 -6.81 -5.94
CA GLN A 225 -15.18 -6.49 -6.88
C GLN A 225 -14.69 -6.57 -8.34
N ALA A 226 -15.37 -7.33 -9.20
CA ALA A 226 -14.90 -7.63 -10.56
C ALA A 226 -14.54 -6.37 -11.38
N ASP A 227 -15.43 -5.35 -11.38
CA ASP A 227 -15.28 -4.15 -12.22
C ASP A 227 -14.18 -3.19 -11.74
N SER A 228 -13.74 -3.31 -10.49
CA SER A 228 -12.79 -2.39 -9.86
C SER A 228 -11.83 -3.11 -8.90
N SER A 229 -11.49 -4.36 -9.20
CA SER A 229 -10.72 -5.19 -8.27
C SER A 229 -9.33 -4.62 -8.08
N TYR A 230 -8.94 -4.50 -6.81
CA TYR A 230 -7.68 -3.96 -6.36
C TYR A 230 -7.22 -4.77 -5.15
N ILE A 231 -6.08 -5.44 -5.28
CA ILE A 231 -5.45 -6.15 -4.17
C ILE A 231 -4.02 -5.64 -4.03
N SER A 232 -3.70 -5.11 -2.86
CA SER A 232 -2.36 -4.63 -2.55
C SER A 232 -1.65 -5.55 -1.56
N PHE A 233 -0.35 -5.69 -1.76
CA PHE A 233 0.60 -6.27 -0.82
C PHE A 233 1.68 -5.24 -0.59
N GLU A 234 2.01 -4.95 0.66
CA GLU A 234 3.18 -4.14 1.02
C GLU A 234 3.99 -4.87 2.09
N SER A 235 5.31 -4.87 1.94
CA SER A 235 6.21 -5.57 2.86
C SER A 235 7.65 -5.09 2.74
N ASN A 236 8.45 -5.30 3.79
CA ASN A 236 9.91 -5.29 3.69
C ASN A 236 10.52 -6.67 3.33
N LEU A 237 9.68 -7.69 3.11
CA LEU A 237 10.05 -8.92 2.42
C LEU A 237 10.11 -8.68 0.91
N ASN A 238 10.96 -9.44 0.22
CA ASN A 238 11.09 -9.34 -1.23
C ASN A 238 9.82 -9.84 -1.96
N LEU A 239 8.88 -8.94 -2.25
CA LEU A 239 7.66 -9.27 -2.97
C LEU A 239 7.90 -9.66 -4.44
N VAL A 240 9.03 -9.28 -5.05
CA VAL A 240 9.37 -9.77 -6.41
C VAL A 240 9.58 -11.28 -6.39
N SER A 241 10.23 -11.79 -5.34
CA SER A 241 10.42 -13.23 -5.15
C SER A 241 9.13 -14.00 -4.84
N LEU A 242 8.15 -13.33 -4.21
CA LEU A 242 6.83 -13.90 -3.87
C LEU A 242 5.80 -13.73 -5.00
N ALA A 243 6.05 -12.83 -5.95
CA ALA A 243 5.15 -12.52 -7.06
C ALA A 243 4.66 -13.76 -7.83
N PRO A 244 5.48 -14.79 -8.16
CA PRO A 244 4.98 -15.96 -8.90
C PRO A 244 3.81 -16.65 -8.20
N GLN A 245 3.86 -16.78 -6.88
CA GLN A 245 2.82 -17.45 -6.09
C GLN A 245 1.57 -16.58 -5.98
N ILE A 246 1.74 -15.28 -5.74
CA ILE A 246 0.64 -14.30 -5.67
C ILE A 246 -0.10 -14.22 -7.02
N LEU A 247 0.65 -14.08 -8.11
CA LEU A 247 0.10 -13.99 -9.47
C LEU A 247 -0.56 -15.30 -9.91
N ALA A 248 -0.09 -16.46 -9.46
CA ALA A 248 -0.73 -17.74 -9.75
C ALA A 248 -2.12 -17.88 -9.09
N VAL A 249 -2.33 -17.25 -7.93
CA VAL A 249 -3.62 -17.26 -7.22
C VAL A 249 -4.57 -16.21 -7.80
N LEU A 250 -4.10 -14.96 -7.93
CA LEU A 250 -4.96 -13.84 -8.32
C LEU A 250 -5.19 -13.78 -9.84
N ALA A 251 -4.19 -14.19 -10.62
CA ALA A 251 -4.15 -14.12 -12.08
C ALA A 251 -4.69 -12.78 -12.63
N PRO A 252 -4.12 -11.64 -12.21
CA PRO A 252 -4.61 -10.32 -12.61
C PRO A 252 -4.35 -10.03 -14.09
N ALA A 253 -5.16 -9.17 -14.72
CA ALA A 253 -4.90 -8.69 -16.07
C ALA A 253 -3.81 -7.60 -16.11
N SER A 254 -3.59 -6.89 -15.00
CA SER A 254 -2.52 -5.89 -14.84
C SER A 254 -2.01 -5.90 -13.40
N PHE A 255 -0.73 -5.62 -13.18
CA PHE A 255 -0.21 -5.38 -11.84
C PHE A 255 0.97 -4.41 -11.85
N ASP A 256 1.15 -3.72 -10.73
CA ASP A 256 2.30 -2.86 -10.46
C ASP A 256 3.24 -3.54 -9.46
N LEU A 257 4.54 -3.35 -9.67
CA LEU A 257 5.60 -3.62 -8.70
C LEU A 257 6.36 -2.35 -8.43
N MET A 258 6.53 -2.02 -7.16
CA MET A 258 7.38 -0.91 -6.72
C MET A 258 8.37 -1.41 -5.66
N SER A 259 9.60 -0.90 -5.69
CA SER A 259 10.60 -1.20 -4.66
C SER A 259 11.41 0.01 -4.28
N PHE A 260 11.85 0.02 -3.02
CA PHE A 260 12.85 0.92 -2.48
C PHE A 260 14.10 0.09 -2.17
N ASN A 261 15.26 0.56 -2.63
CA ASN A 261 16.60 -0.01 -2.44
C ASN A 261 16.83 -1.44 -2.95
N GLU A 262 15.99 -1.98 -3.84
CA GLU A 262 16.33 -3.20 -4.56
C GLU A 262 17.20 -2.89 -5.78
N ALA A 263 18.50 -3.12 -5.65
CA ALA A 263 19.49 -2.87 -6.71
C ALA A 263 19.36 -3.87 -7.87
N ASP A 264 18.95 -5.11 -7.57
CA ASP A 264 18.85 -6.19 -8.55
C ASP A 264 17.42 -6.28 -9.14
N PHE A 265 16.59 -5.26 -8.93
CA PHE A 265 15.16 -5.28 -9.28
C PHE A 265 14.92 -5.68 -10.73
N ALA A 266 15.70 -5.13 -11.67
CA ALA A 266 15.57 -5.42 -13.09
C ALA A 266 15.88 -6.89 -13.44
N GLU A 267 16.86 -7.51 -12.78
CA GLU A 267 17.19 -8.94 -12.97
C GLU A 267 16.13 -9.84 -12.33
N GLN A 268 15.68 -9.46 -11.12
CA GLN A 268 14.68 -10.21 -10.38
C GLN A 268 13.34 -10.26 -11.13
N ILE A 269 12.85 -9.13 -11.66
CA ILE A 269 11.58 -9.13 -12.41
C ILE A 269 11.67 -9.92 -13.71
N GLN A 270 12.84 -9.98 -14.38
CA GLN A 270 13.01 -10.81 -15.57
C GLN A 270 12.94 -12.30 -15.27
N THR A 271 13.36 -12.69 -14.07
CA THR A 271 13.42 -14.11 -13.67
C THR A 271 12.14 -14.57 -13.00
N ALA A 272 11.55 -13.73 -12.14
CA ALA A 272 10.40 -14.10 -11.32
C ALA A 272 9.07 -13.93 -12.04
N ILE A 273 8.92 -12.90 -12.88
CA ILE A 273 7.61 -12.60 -13.48
C ILE A 273 7.30 -13.58 -14.62
N PRO A 274 6.13 -14.25 -14.61
CA PRO A 274 5.76 -15.18 -15.68
C PRO A 274 5.79 -14.51 -17.06
N SER A 275 6.36 -15.21 -18.04
CA SER A 275 6.62 -14.66 -19.39
C SER A 275 5.40 -14.23 -20.18
N GLN A 276 4.19 -14.60 -19.74
CA GLN A 276 2.93 -14.15 -20.32
C GLN A 276 2.62 -12.68 -20.01
N TYR A 277 3.18 -12.14 -18.92
CA TYR A 277 3.06 -10.74 -18.56
C TYR A 277 4.14 -9.93 -19.26
N VAL A 278 3.74 -8.86 -19.92
CA VAL A 278 4.65 -7.94 -20.59
C VAL A 278 4.74 -6.62 -19.82
N SER A 279 5.95 -6.10 -19.66
CA SER A 279 6.15 -4.80 -19.04
C SER A 279 5.61 -3.69 -19.94
N LYS A 280 4.70 -2.88 -19.43
CA LYS A 280 4.20 -1.68 -20.11
C LYS A 280 5.03 -0.43 -19.76
N SER A 281 5.45 -0.31 -18.50
CA SER A 281 6.23 0.82 -18.02
C SER A 281 7.31 0.32 -17.06
N LEU A 282 8.53 0.85 -17.19
CA LEU A 282 9.67 0.61 -16.30
C LEU A 282 10.30 1.96 -15.97
N VAL A 283 10.31 2.36 -14.71
CA VAL A 283 10.85 3.63 -14.24
C VAL A 283 11.76 3.38 -13.06
N SER A 284 12.98 3.91 -13.09
CA SER A 284 13.93 3.81 -11.99
C SER A 284 14.61 5.14 -11.74
N LYS A 285 14.76 5.51 -10.46
CA LYS A 285 15.43 6.74 -10.06
C LYS A 285 16.02 6.60 -8.66
N THR A 286 17.29 6.98 -8.53
CA THR A 286 17.84 7.36 -7.23
C THR A 286 17.36 8.76 -6.85
N LEU A 287 16.65 8.84 -5.73
CA LEU A 287 16.16 10.07 -5.12
C LEU A 287 17.30 10.83 -4.43
N THR A 288 17.10 12.10 -4.09
CA THR A 288 18.18 12.90 -3.48
C THR A 288 18.47 12.54 -2.02
N ASN A 289 17.59 11.78 -1.39
CA ASN A 289 17.77 11.20 -0.06
C ASN A 289 18.44 9.80 -0.09
N GLY A 290 18.92 9.35 -1.25
CA GLY A 290 19.67 8.10 -1.38
C GLY A 290 18.84 6.84 -1.72
N TYR A 291 17.51 6.86 -1.54
CA TYR A 291 16.69 5.70 -1.93
C TYR A 291 16.75 5.48 -3.44
N LEU A 292 17.00 4.23 -3.85
CA LEU A 292 16.75 3.77 -5.22
C LEU A 292 15.30 3.32 -5.34
N VAL A 293 14.49 4.04 -6.11
CA VAL A 293 13.08 3.67 -6.33
C VAL A 293 12.92 3.08 -7.71
N ASN A 294 12.35 1.88 -7.79
CA ASN A 294 12.00 1.22 -9.04
C ASN A 294 10.49 1.01 -9.10
N PHE A 295 9.92 1.21 -10.27
CA PHE A 295 8.52 0.97 -10.57
C PHE A 295 8.39 0.22 -11.89
N ALA A 296 7.57 -0.81 -11.92
CA ALA A 296 7.23 -1.57 -13.11
C ALA A 296 5.72 -1.81 -13.16
N ASN A 297 5.09 -1.54 -14.30
CA ASN A 297 3.73 -1.99 -14.61
C ASN A 297 3.80 -3.13 -15.61
N PHE A 298 3.05 -4.20 -15.35
CA PHE A 298 2.92 -5.37 -16.20
C PHE A 298 1.46 -5.58 -16.60
N ILE A 299 1.24 -6.04 -17.82
CA ILE A 299 -0.09 -6.38 -18.34
C ILE A 299 -0.09 -7.77 -18.97
N LEU A 300 -1.25 -8.42 -18.98
CA LEU A 300 -1.52 -9.57 -19.83
C LEU A 300 -2.00 -9.05 -21.20
N PRO A 301 -1.29 -9.34 -22.30
CA PRO A 301 -1.72 -8.92 -23.63
C PRO A 301 -3.09 -9.52 -23.99
N SER A 302 -4.01 -8.71 -24.51
CA SER A 302 -5.23 -9.24 -25.12
C SER A 302 -4.96 -9.64 -26.57
N GLU A 303 -5.20 -10.90 -26.90
CA GLU A 303 -5.07 -11.44 -28.26
C GLU A 303 -6.42 -11.50 -29.00
N GLN A 304 -7.53 -11.21 -28.30
CA GLN A 304 -8.89 -11.33 -28.82
C GLN A 304 -9.72 -10.09 -28.53
N PHE A 305 -10.77 -9.88 -29.33
CA PHE A 305 -11.76 -8.84 -29.05
C PHE A 305 -12.64 -9.28 -27.88
N SER A 306 -12.86 -8.37 -26.92
CA SER A 306 -13.86 -8.53 -25.87
C SER A 306 -15.20 -7.93 -26.31
N ALA A 307 -16.29 -8.43 -25.71
CA ALA A 307 -17.59 -7.78 -25.83
C ALA A 307 -17.60 -6.47 -25.02
N PRO A 308 -18.34 -5.44 -25.45
CA PRO A 308 -18.56 -4.25 -24.64
C PRO A 308 -19.35 -4.60 -23.37
N ILE A 309 -19.10 -3.86 -22.29
CA ILE A 309 -19.92 -3.90 -21.07
C ILE A 309 -21.18 -3.08 -21.33
N GLU A 310 -22.35 -3.69 -21.18
CA GLU A 310 -23.64 -3.00 -21.25
C GLU A 310 -23.86 -2.23 -19.93
N LEU A 311 -24.08 -0.91 -20.04
CA LEU A 311 -24.30 -0.05 -18.87
C LEU A 311 -25.79 0.04 -18.55
N ASP A 312 -26.14 -0.13 -17.28
CA ASP A 312 -27.50 0.09 -16.80
C ASP A 312 -27.79 1.60 -16.70
N ILE A 313 -28.55 2.11 -17.67
CA ILE A 313 -28.98 3.51 -17.73
C ILE A 313 -30.04 3.89 -16.69
N SER A 314 -30.56 2.91 -15.95
CA SER A 314 -31.59 3.09 -14.92
C SER A 314 -31.05 2.96 -13.49
N GLY A 315 -29.83 2.45 -13.33
CA GLY A 315 -29.14 2.26 -12.06
C GLY A 315 -28.51 3.54 -11.50
N GLU A 316 -27.89 3.45 -10.32
CA GLU A 316 -27.18 4.60 -9.73
C GLU A 316 -25.96 5.00 -10.59
N ASN A 317 -25.87 6.29 -10.89
CA ASN A 317 -24.92 6.95 -11.78
C ASN A 317 -23.48 7.05 -11.22
N HIS A 318 -22.94 6.00 -10.60
CA HIS A 318 -21.62 6.07 -9.96
C HIS A 318 -20.43 5.91 -10.92
N ALA A 319 -20.70 5.63 -12.20
CA ALA A 319 -19.70 5.31 -13.22
C ALA A 319 -19.78 6.18 -14.50
N LEU A 320 -20.56 7.27 -14.47
CA LEU A 320 -20.58 8.31 -15.51
C LEU A 320 -20.08 9.64 -14.95
#